data_AF-A0A8C9H5R7-F1
#
_entry.id   AF-A0A8C9H5R7-F1
#
_cell.length_a   1.000
_cell.length_b   1.000
_cell.length_c   1.000
_cell.angle_alpha   90.00
_cell.angle_beta   90.00
_cell.angle_gamma   90.00
#
_symmetry.space_group_name_H-M   'P 1'
#
loop_
_entity.id
_entity.type
_entity.pdbx_description
1 polymer ?
#
loop_
_entity_poly.entity_id
_entity_poly.type
_entity_poly.pdbx_seq_one_letter_code
_entity_poly.pdbx_strand_id
1 'polypeptide(L)'
;MVAIQVSWNITHQEVNTEPYNPFDEQQGEISQIEKEYQVLQDQLKKACENYEQIKLKGLEETRNLEEKLKRHLEENKMSKMELDWFIQDLEREIKKWQQEKKEIQGRLKSLKKKIKKVSKASAMYTQKNDGKDKEHELHLDQSLEISNTLTNEKMKIEECIKKRKEDYEESHQRAVAAEVSVLENWKESEVYKLQIMESQAEAYLKQLELISHDPAAYPDMKSDICSWELFLSHVTKEIEKAKSQFEEQIKAIKNGSRLSELSKVQIPKLSFPACNMVHSELLSESCLPLFYFSMI
;
A
#
# COMPACT_ATOMS: atom_id res chain seq x y z
N MET A 1 -139.72 -99.70 45.36
CA MET A 1 -140.67 -100.78 45.07
C MET A 1 -139.87 -102.07 45.04
N VAL A 2 -140.22 -103.00 45.93
CA VAL A 2 -139.75 -104.40 46.10
C VAL A 2 -138.25 -104.61 46.36
N ALA A 3 -137.91 -104.72 47.65
CA ALA A 3 -136.71 -105.39 48.14
C ALA A 3 -136.96 -106.91 48.18
N ILE A 4 -136.05 -107.69 47.60
CA ILE A 4 -136.04 -109.16 47.74
C ILE A 4 -134.84 -109.48 48.62
N GLN A 5 -135.14 -109.88 49.85
CA GLN A 5 -134.17 -110.33 50.84
C GLN A 5 -134.09 -111.85 50.75
N VAL A 6 -132.91 -112.38 50.40
CA VAL A 6 -132.63 -113.81 50.41
C VAL A 6 -131.58 -114.07 51.49
N SER A 7 -131.99 -114.79 52.53
CA SER A 7 -131.16 -115.21 53.65
C SER A 7 -130.55 -116.59 53.38
N TRP A 8 -129.22 -116.71 53.44
CA TRP A 8 -128.54 -118.00 53.60
C TRP A 8 -127.60 -117.93 54.81
N ASN A 9 -127.93 -118.70 55.84
CA ASN A 9 -127.07 -119.02 56.98
C ASN A 9 -126.34 -120.32 56.67
N ILE A 10 -125.00 -120.35 56.65
CA ILE A 10 -124.19 -121.56 56.89
C ILE A 10 -122.92 -121.20 57.67
N THR A 11 -123.01 -121.46 58.98
CA THR A 11 -122.05 -122.14 59.87
C THR A 11 -120.60 -121.65 59.97
N HIS A 12 -120.25 -121.11 61.15
CA HIS A 12 -118.88 -120.87 61.61
C HIS A 12 -118.15 -122.19 61.90
N GLN A 13 -117.01 -122.41 61.24
CA GLN A 13 -116.02 -123.41 61.61
C GLN A 13 -114.79 -122.66 62.13
N GLU A 14 -114.67 -122.54 63.44
CA GLU A 14 -113.46 -122.03 64.09
C GLU A 14 -112.33 -123.05 63.93
N VAL A 15 -111.29 -122.65 63.20
CA VAL A 15 -109.98 -123.31 63.16
C VAL A 15 -108.96 -122.36 63.79
N ASN A 16 -108.26 -122.89 64.78
CA ASN A 16 -107.26 -122.25 65.62
C ASN A 16 -105.85 -122.51 65.06
N THR A 17 -104.93 -121.55 65.30
CA THR A 17 -103.46 -121.52 65.09
C THR A 17 -102.96 -121.32 63.64
N GLU A 18 -102.08 -120.36 63.28
CA GLU A 18 -101.17 -119.41 63.96
C GLU A 18 -100.90 -118.22 63.00
N PRO A 19 -100.46 -117.02 63.48
CA PRO A 19 -100.05 -115.92 62.59
C PRO A 19 -98.85 -116.34 61.75
N TYR A 20 -99.03 -116.39 60.43
CA TYR A 20 -97.96 -116.65 59.48
C TYR A 20 -97.03 -115.43 59.39
N ASN A 21 -95.99 -115.41 60.23
CA ASN A 21 -94.96 -114.36 60.35
C ASN A 21 -94.10 -114.01 59.11
N PRO A 22 -94.04 -114.78 58.00
CA PRO A 22 -93.22 -114.39 56.84
C PRO A 22 -93.57 -113.04 56.19
N PHE A 23 -94.81 -112.54 56.38
CA PHE A 23 -95.26 -111.32 55.71
C PHE A 23 -94.85 -110.00 56.42
N ASP A 24 -94.67 -110.00 57.75
CA ASP A 24 -94.32 -108.79 58.51
C ASP A 24 -92.83 -108.41 58.32
N GLU A 25 -91.93 -109.40 58.24
CA GLU A 25 -90.51 -109.17 57.88
C GLU A 25 -90.39 -108.67 56.43
N GLN A 26 -91.18 -109.22 55.50
CA GLN A 26 -91.22 -108.76 54.10
C GLN A 26 -91.76 -107.33 53.95
N GLN A 27 -92.71 -106.89 54.79
CA GLN A 27 -93.27 -105.53 54.70
C GLN A 27 -92.27 -104.44 55.16
N GLY A 28 -91.40 -104.78 56.11
CA GLY A 28 -90.26 -103.94 56.51
C GLY A 28 -89.20 -103.82 55.40
N GLU A 29 -88.87 -104.93 54.73
CA GLU A 29 -87.97 -104.97 53.58
C GLU A 29 -88.52 -104.15 52.40
N ILE A 30 -89.82 -104.27 52.07
CA ILE A 30 -90.48 -103.48 51.02
C ILE A 30 -90.39 -101.98 51.34
N SER A 31 -90.63 -101.58 52.59
CA SER A 31 -90.55 -100.17 53.01
C SER A 31 -89.11 -99.62 52.96
N GLN A 32 -88.11 -100.47 53.21
CA GLN A 32 -86.70 -100.10 53.08
C GLN A 32 -86.33 -99.94 51.61
N ILE A 33 -86.73 -100.87 50.74
CA ILE A 33 -86.52 -100.81 49.29
C ILE A 33 -87.17 -99.55 48.70
N GLU A 34 -88.36 -99.16 49.14
CA GLU A 34 -89.03 -97.94 48.65
C GLU A 34 -88.25 -96.66 49.02
N LYS A 35 -87.73 -96.57 50.25
CA LYS A 35 -86.90 -95.44 50.68
C LYS A 35 -85.58 -95.38 49.90
N GLU A 36 -84.94 -96.52 49.68
CA GLU A 36 -83.74 -96.63 48.86
C GLU A 36 -84.02 -96.20 47.40
N TYR A 37 -85.16 -96.63 46.84
CA TYR A 37 -85.62 -96.21 45.52
C TYR A 37 -85.83 -94.69 45.43
N GLN A 38 -86.48 -94.08 46.43
CA GLN A 38 -86.66 -92.62 46.48
C GLN A 38 -85.31 -91.89 46.56
N VAL A 39 -84.37 -92.36 47.39
CA VAL A 39 -83.02 -91.79 47.48
C VAL A 39 -82.29 -91.91 46.14
N LEU A 40 -82.37 -93.06 45.46
CA LEU A 40 -81.78 -93.26 44.14
C LEU A 40 -82.41 -92.35 43.08
N GLN A 41 -83.73 -92.13 43.14
CA GLN A 41 -84.44 -91.22 42.24
C GLN A 41 -83.99 -89.77 42.43
N ASP A 42 -83.85 -89.32 43.68
CA ASP A 42 -83.33 -87.99 44.01
C ASP A 42 -81.86 -87.81 43.60
N GLN A 43 -81.04 -88.84 43.78
CA GLN A 43 -79.65 -88.85 43.32
C GLN A 43 -79.56 -88.76 41.80
N LEU A 44 -80.38 -89.52 41.08
CA LEU A 44 -80.45 -89.46 39.62
C LEU A 44 -80.88 -88.07 39.14
N LYS A 45 -81.92 -87.49 39.76
CA LYS A 45 -82.39 -86.13 39.43
C LYS A 45 -81.28 -85.10 39.63
N LYS A 46 -80.60 -85.12 40.78
CA LYS A 46 -79.46 -84.22 41.07
C LYS A 46 -78.31 -84.43 40.10
N ALA A 47 -78.00 -85.68 39.74
CA ALA A 47 -76.95 -85.99 38.76
C ALA A 47 -77.31 -85.43 37.37
N CYS A 48 -78.57 -85.56 36.93
CA CYS A 48 -79.06 -84.99 35.68
C CYS A 48 -79.00 -83.45 35.68
N GLU A 49 -79.46 -82.79 36.75
CA GLU A 49 -79.40 -81.32 36.87
C GLU A 49 -77.94 -80.83 36.86
N ASN A 50 -77.05 -81.49 37.60
CA ASN A 50 -75.62 -81.18 37.60
C ASN A 50 -74.99 -81.37 36.21
N TYR A 51 -75.34 -82.45 35.51
CA TYR A 51 -74.86 -82.69 34.15
C TYR A 51 -75.28 -81.58 33.19
N GLU A 52 -76.56 -81.17 33.19
CA GLU A 52 -77.03 -80.09 32.33
C GLU A 52 -76.37 -78.74 32.70
N GLN A 53 -76.15 -78.45 33.97
CA GLN A 53 -75.41 -77.25 34.39
C GLN A 53 -73.96 -77.27 33.88
N ILE A 54 -73.25 -78.39 34.03
CA ILE A 54 -71.87 -78.54 33.54
C ILE A 54 -71.84 -78.39 32.02
N LYS A 55 -72.80 -79.00 31.31
CA LYS A 55 -72.92 -78.92 29.86
C LYS A 55 -73.18 -77.48 29.38
N LEU A 56 -74.11 -76.75 30.01
CA LEU A 56 -74.38 -75.35 29.69
C LEU A 56 -73.16 -74.47 29.96
N LYS A 57 -72.49 -74.66 31.10
CA LYS A 57 -71.26 -73.95 31.42
C LYS A 57 -70.14 -74.23 30.41
N GLY A 58 -69.97 -75.49 30.01
CA GLY A 58 -68.98 -75.90 29.01
C GLY A 58 -69.26 -75.31 27.62
N LEU A 59 -70.53 -75.23 27.21
CA LEU A 59 -70.94 -74.56 25.97
C LEU A 59 -70.63 -73.05 26.00
N GLU A 60 -70.92 -72.38 27.11
CA GLU A 60 -70.63 -70.95 27.27
C GLU A 60 -69.12 -70.66 27.26
N GLU A 61 -68.33 -71.46 27.97
CA GLU A 61 -66.86 -71.35 27.97
C GLU A 61 -66.27 -71.58 26.58
N THR A 62 -66.78 -72.58 25.84
CA THR A 62 -66.36 -72.87 24.46
C THR A 62 -66.66 -71.68 23.54
N ARG A 63 -67.88 -71.12 23.63
CA ARG A 63 -68.29 -69.94 22.86
C ARG A 63 -67.40 -68.73 23.14
N ASN A 64 -67.07 -68.47 24.41
CA ASN A 64 -66.20 -67.36 24.79
C ASN A 64 -64.78 -67.54 24.22
N LEU A 65 -64.22 -68.76 24.29
CA LEU A 65 -62.91 -69.08 23.71
C LEU A 65 -62.91 -68.90 22.19
N GLU A 66 -63.96 -69.33 21.49
CA GLU A 66 -64.11 -69.13 20.04
C GLU A 66 -64.15 -67.65 19.67
N GLU A 67 -64.87 -66.82 20.41
CA GLU A 67 -64.92 -65.37 20.17
C GLU A 67 -63.56 -64.70 20.44
N LYS A 68 -62.88 -65.10 21.52
CA LYS A 68 -61.52 -64.62 21.83
C LYS A 68 -60.53 -65.01 20.74
N LEU A 69 -60.60 -66.24 20.23
CA LEU A 69 -59.78 -66.71 19.11
C LEU A 69 -60.04 -65.87 17.85
N LYS A 70 -61.31 -65.60 17.53
CA LYS A 70 -61.68 -64.76 16.38
C LYS A 70 -61.12 -63.34 16.47
N ARG A 71 -61.19 -62.71 17.66
CA ARG A 71 -60.60 -61.37 17.89
C ARG A 71 -59.10 -61.38 17.67
N HIS A 72 -58.38 -62.34 18.27
CA HIS A 72 -56.94 -62.45 18.09
C HIS A 72 -56.53 -62.73 16.63
N LEU A 73 -57.33 -63.48 15.87
CA LEU A 73 -57.06 -63.69 14.44
C LEU A 73 -57.17 -62.39 13.65
N GLU A 74 -58.17 -61.54 13.90
CA GLU A 74 -58.31 -60.26 13.21
C GLU A 74 -57.23 -59.26 13.66
N GLU A 75 -56.92 -59.19 14.96
CA GLU A 75 -55.81 -58.38 15.50
C GLU A 75 -54.48 -58.76 14.85
N ASN A 76 -54.20 -60.06 14.70
CA ASN A 76 -52.98 -60.55 14.04
C ASN A 76 -52.95 -60.18 12.55
N LYS A 77 -54.10 -60.26 11.87
CA LYS A 77 -54.22 -59.85 10.47
C LYS A 77 -53.97 -58.34 10.30
N MET A 78 -54.54 -57.51 11.18
CA MET A 78 -54.29 -56.07 11.18
C MET A 78 -52.82 -55.74 11.47
N SER A 79 -52.23 -56.37 12.50
CA SER A 79 -50.82 -56.20 12.85
C SER A 79 -49.89 -56.58 11.70
N LYS A 80 -50.23 -57.65 10.96
CA LYS A 80 -49.48 -58.07 9.76
C LYS A 80 -49.55 -57.02 8.65
N MET A 81 -50.74 -56.45 8.39
CA MET A 81 -50.90 -55.40 7.38
C MET A 81 -50.13 -54.12 7.75
N GLU A 82 -50.13 -53.73 9.03
CA GLU A 82 -49.35 -52.60 9.52
C GLU A 82 -47.85 -52.83 9.34
N LEU A 83 -47.37 -54.04 9.65
CA LEU A 83 -45.97 -54.41 9.45
C LEU A 83 -45.58 -54.37 7.97
N ASP A 84 -46.42 -54.90 7.08
CA ASP A 84 -46.19 -54.85 5.63
C ASP A 84 -46.12 -53.41 5.12
N TRP A 85 -46.97 -52.51 5.65
CA TRP A 85 -46.93 -51.09 5.32
C TRP A 85 -45.64 -50.42 5.79
N PHE A 86 -45.18 -50.69 7.03
CA PHE A 86 -43.91 -50.18 7.54
C PHE A 86 -42.71 -50.67 6.72
N ILE A 87 -42.72 -51.93 6.31
CA ILE A 87 -41.68 -52.49 5.44
C ILE A 87 -41.63 -51.73 4.12
N GLN A 88 -42.78 -51.51 3.46
CA GLN A 88 -42.84 -50.80 2.19
C GLN A 88 -42.37 -49.34 2.30
N ASP A 89 -42.73 -48.66 3.39
CA ASP A 89 -42.31 -47.27 3.62
C ASP A 89 -40.80 -47.17 3.86
N LEU A 90 -40.24 -48.05 4.69
CA LEU A 90 -38.79 -48.14 4.92
C LEU A 90 -38.02 -48.45 3.63
N GLU A 91 -38.51 -49.37 2.79
CA GLU A 91 -37.90 -49.65 1.49
C GLU A 91 -37.89 -48.44 0.56
N ARG A 92 -38.96 -47.64 0.57
CA ARG A 92 -39.05 -46.41 -0.23
C ARG A 92 -38.02 -45.39 0.24
N GLU A 93 -37.92 -45.19 1.55
CA GLU A 93 -36.98 -44.24 2.13
C GLU A 93 -35.53 -44.70 1.90
N ILE A 94 -35.23 -46.00 2.03
CA ILE A 94 -33.92 -46.58 1.68
C ILE A 94 -33.56 -46.29 0.21
N LYS A 95 -34.49 -46.49 -0.73
CA LYS A 95 -34.26 -46.21 -2.15
C LYS A 95 -33.98 -44.72 -2.40
N LYS A 96 -34.71 -43.84 -1.72
CA LYS A 96 -34.50 -42.39 -1.79
C LYS A 96 -33.12 -41.99 -1.26
N TRP A 97 -32.74 -42.46 -0.08
CA TRP A 97 -31.41 -42.22 0.50
C TRP A 97 -30.28 -42.73 -0.39
N GLN A 98 -30.45 -43.90 -1.02
CA GLN A 98 -29.47 -44.44 -1.96
C GLN A 98 -29.30 -43.56 -3.20
N GLN A 99 -30.39 -42.99 -3.71
CA GLN A 99 -30.35 -42.10 -4.85
C GLN A 99 -29.68 -40.77 -4.50
N GLU A 100 -30.06 -40.15 -3.38
CA GLU A 100 -29.45 -38.91 -2.88
C GLU A 100 -27.94 -39.08 -2.64
N LYS A 101 -27.53 -40.23 -2.06
CA LYS A 101 -26.11 -40.56 -1.87
C LYS A 101 -25.34 -40.58 -3.19
N LYS A 102 -25.91 -41.17 -4.26
CA LYS A 102 -25.28 -41.19 -5.60
C LYS A 102 -25.18 -39.79 -6.19
N GLU A 103 -26.22 -38.98 -6.04
CA GLU A 103 -26.22 -37.60 -6.53
C GLU A 103 -25.17 -36.73 -5.83
N ILE A 104 -25.12 -36.77 -4.50
CA ILE A 104 -24.12 -36.07 -3.70
C ILE A 104 -22.70 -36.51 -4.08
N GLN A 105 -22.48 -37.82 -4.26
CA GLN A 105 -21.18 -38.34 -4.71
C GLN A 105 -20.79 -37.82 -6.10
N GLY A 106 -21.75 -37.70 -7.03
CA GLY A 106 -21.54 -37.10 -8.36
C GLY A 106 -21.18 -35.62 -8.28
N ARG A 107 -21.93 -34.84 -7.49
CA ARG A 107 -21.67 -33.41 -7.22
C ARG A 107 -20.28 -33.21 -6.61
N LEU A 108 -19.89 -34.03 -5.63
CA LEU A 108 -18.58 -34.01 -4.98
C LEU A 108 -17.43 -34.25 -5.99
N LYS A 109 -17.57 -35.25 -6.88
CA LYS A 109 -16.58 -35.53 -7.93
C LYS A 109 -16.41 -34.35 -8.89
N SER A 110 -17.53 -33.73 -9.29
CA SER A 110 -17.53 -32.54 -10.14
C SER A 110 -16.84 -31.36 -9.45
N LEU A 111 -17.18 -31.09 -8.19
CA LEU A 111 -16.57 -30.02 -7.40
C LEU A 111 -15.06 -30.24 -7.22
N LYS A 112 -14.63 -31.47 -6.91
CA LYS A 112 -13.19 -31.82 -6.82
C LYS A 112 -12.46 -31.55 -8.12
N LYS A 113 -13.07 -31.80 -9.28
CA LYS A 113 -12.50 -31.47 -10.61
C LYS A 113 -12.40 -29.96 -10.80
N LYS A 114 -13.41 -29.19 -10.41
CA LYS A 114 -13.39 -27.71 -10.47
C LYS A 114 -12.29 -27.12 -9.58
N ILE A 115 -12.19 -27.57 -8.33
CA ILE A 115 -11.14 -27.14 -7.38
C ILE A 115 -9.74 -27.40 -7.96
N LYS A 116 -9.50 -28.59 -8.54
CA LYS A 116 -8.21 -28.90 -9.18
C LYS A 116 -7.90 -27.95 -10.35
N LYS A 117 -8.88 -27.58 -11.17
CA LYS A 117 -8.68 -26.62 -12.27
C LYS A 117 -8.33 -25.23 -11.74
N VAL A 118 -9.09 -24.73 -10.76
CA VAL A 118 -8.86 -23.42 -10.14
C VAL A 118 -7.49 -23.38 -9.46
N SER A 119 -7.11 -24.43 -8.72
CA SER A 119 -5.80 -24.53 -8.07
C SER A 119 -4.65 -24.50 -9.08
N LYS A 120 -4.75 -25.21 -10.21
CA LYS A 120 -3.76 -25.14 -11.30
C LYS A 120 -3.67 -23.75 -11.91
N ALA A 121 -4.81 -23.11 -12.19
CA ALA A 121 -4.85 -21.76 -12.72
C ALA A 121 -4.21 -20.76 -11.75
N SER A 122 -4.55 -20.83 -10.45
CA SER A 122 -3.94 -20.01 -9.41
C SER A 122 -2.42 -20.17 -9.37
N ALA A 123 -1.91 -21.41 -9.40
CA ALA A 123 -0.47 -21.65 -9.40
C ALA A 123 0.23 -21.03 -10.63
N MET A 124 -0.39 -21.14 -11.82
CA MET A 124 0.14 -20.50 -13.04
C MET A 124 0.15 -18.97 -12.94
N TYR A 125 -0.89 -18.36 -12.37
CA TYR A 125 -0.92 -16.91 -12.15
C TYR A 125 0.13 -16.46 -11.14
N THR A 126 0.30 -17.19 -10.03
CA THR A 126 1.36 -16.91 -9.05
C THR A 126 2.74 -16.99 -9.69
N GLN A 127 3.03 -18.02 -10.49
CA GLN A 127 4.30 -18.15 -11.20
C GLN A 127 4.52 -17.00 -12.21
N LYS A 128 3.48 -16.60 -12.94
CA LYS A 128 3.57 -15.48 -13.89
C LYS A 128 3.82 -14.15 -13.18
N ASN A 129 3.18 -13.93 -12.03
CA ASN A 129 3.36 -12.72 -11.25
C ASN A 129 4.78 -12.66 -10.65
N ASP A 130 5.26 -13.75 -10.07
CA ASP A 130 6.64 -13.84 -9.55
C ASP A 130 7.70 -13.54 -10.62
N GLY A 131 7.46 -13.97 -11.87
CA GLY A 131 8.33 -13.62 -13.00
C GLY A 131 8.32 -12.13 -13.34
N LYS A 132 7.15 -11.48 -13.31
CA LYS A 132 7.02 -10.04 -13.57
C LYS A 132 7.61 -9.20 -12.43
N ASP A 133 7.45 -9.63 -11.19
CA ASP A 133 7.98 -8.91 -10.03
C ASP A 133 9.51 -8.83 -10.10
N LYS A 134 10.17 -9.92 -10.52
CA LYS A 134 11.62 -9.94 -10.78
C LYS A 134 12.05 -9.01 -11.92
N GLU A 135 11.28 -8.96 -13.00
CA GLU A 135 11.53 -8.05 -14.12
C GLU A 135 11.40 -6.58 -13.68
N HIS A 136 10.39 -6.26 -12.88
CA HIS A 136 10.20 -4.93 -12.29
C HIS A 136 11.33 -4.53 -11.35
N GLU A 137 11.82 -5.45 -10.51
CA GLU A 137 12.97 -5.24 -9.63
C GLU A 137 14.24 -4.90 -10.44
N LEU A 138 14.54 -5.67 -11.50
CA LEU A 138 15.66 -5.38 -12.39
C LEU A 138 15.54 -4.01 -13.08
N HIS A 139 14.34 -3.61 -13.51
CA HIS A 139 14.13 -2.29 -14.10
C HIS A 139 14.32 -1.15 -13.09
N LEU A 140 13.95 -1.35 -11.83
CA LEU A 140 14.19 -0.38 -10.76
C LEU A 140 15.69 -0.22 -10.49
N ASP A 141 16.43 -1.34 -10.40
CA ASP A 141 17.88 -1.32 -10.22
C ASP A 141 18.58 -0.61 -11.39
N GLN A 142 18.19 -0.91 -12.62
CA GLN A 142 18.71 -0.24 -13.82
C GLN A 142 18.40 1.26 -13.80
N SER A 143 17.17 1.66 -13.42
CA SER A 143 16.80 3.07 -13.32
C SER A 143 17.59 3.80 -12.22
N LEU A 144 17.86 3.13 -11.09
CA LEU A 144 18.66 3.67 -10.00
C LEU A 144 20.11 3.91 -10.47
N GLU A 145 20.68 2.94 -11.18
CA GLU A 145 22.03 3.05 -11.74
C GLU A 145 22.13 4.21 -12.74
N ILE A 146 21.16 4.35 -13.65
CA ILE A 146 21.08 5.49 -14.58
C ILE A 146 20.94 6.82 -13.82
N SER A 147 20.08 6.88 -12.79
CA SER A 147 19.91 8.10 -11.99
C SER A 147 21.21 8.50 -11.27
N ASN A 148 21.93 7.53 -10.71
CA ASN A 148 23.20 7.77 -10.02
C ASN A 148 24.29 8.26 -10.98
N THR A 149 24.40 7.66 -12.18
CA THR A 149 25.36 8.11 -13.20
C THR A 149 25.05 9.53 -13.67
N LEU A 150 23.78 9.84 -13.98
CA LEU A 150 23.35 11.20 -14.35
C LEU A 150 23.64 12.23 -13.25
N THR A 151 23.42 11.87 -11.98
CA THR A 151 23.70 12.76 -10.85
C THR A 151 25.19 13.06 -10.73
N ASN A 152 26.05 12.06 -10.91
CA ASN A 152 27.50 12.22 -10.91
C ASN A 152 27.98 13.08 -12.09
N GLU A 153 27.47 12.84 -13.30
CA GLU A 153 27.80 13.67 -14.47
C GLU A 153 27.36 15.12 -14.29
N LYS A 154 26.15 15.34 -13.76
CA LYS A 154 25.65 16.68 -13.43
C LYS A 154 26.60 17.41 -12.47
N MET A 155 27.02 16.75 -11.39
CA MET A 155 27.96 17.34 -10.42
C MET A 155 29.29 17.73 -11.07
N LYS A 156 29.85 16.87 -11.93
CA LYS A 156 31.09 17.17 -12.66
C LYS A 156 30.96 18.37 -13.60
N ILE A 157 29.83 18.49 -14.30
CA ILE A 157 29.56 19.61 -15.19
C ILE A 157 29.40 20.91 -14.39
N GLU A 158 28.67 20.88 -13.27
CA GLU A 158 28.50 22.03 -12.38
C GLU A 158 29.85 22.52 -11.82
N GLU A 159 30.73 21.61 -11.40
CA GLU A 159 32.08 21.94 -10.96
C GLU A 159 32.93 22.53 -12.08
N CYS A 160 32.86 21.98 -13.29
CA CYS A 160 33.55 22.51 -14.46
C CYS A 160 33.07 23.93 -14.84
N ILE A 161 31.76 24.20 -14.75
CA ILE A 161 31.20 25.53 -14.99
C ILE A 161 31.70 26.51 -13.94
N LYS A 162 31.70 26.11 -12.66
CA LYS A 162 32.21 26.94 -11.56
C LYS A 162 33.68 27.31 -11.79
N LYS A 163 34.52 26.31 -12.07
CA LYS A 163 35.95 26.53 -12.34
C LYS A 163 36.18 27.47 -13.52
N ARG A 164 35.48 27.28 -14.65
CA ARG A 164 35.62 28.17 -15.82
C ARG A 164 35.20 29.61 -15.53
N LYS A 165 34.18 29.82 -14.69
CA LYS A 165 33.78 31.17 -14.29
C LYS A 165 34.86 31.85 -13.45
N GLU A 166 35.46 31.11 -12.52
CA GLU A 166 36.59 31.58 -11.71
C GLU A 166 37.80 31.92 -12.62
N ASP A 167 38.17 31.02 -13.54
CA ASP A 167 39.27 31.22 -14.49
C ASP A 167 39.03 32.46 -15.39
N TYR A 168 37.79 32.66 -15.86
CA TYR A 168 37.41 33.82 -16.66
C TYR A 168 37.54 35.13 -15.87
N GLU A 169 37.03 35.15 -14.64
CA GLU A 169 37.08 36.32 -13.77
C GLU A 169 38.54 36.68 -13.42
N GLU A 170 39.37 35.68 -13.09
CA GLU A 170 40.80 35.88 -12.86
C GLU A 170 41.51 36.45 -14.09
N SER A 171 41.23 35.89 -15.28
CA SER A 171 41.80 36.39 -16.54
C SER A 171 41.32 37.80 -16.86
N HIS A 172 40.06 38.13 -16.56
CA HIS A 172 39.51 39.46 -16.76
C HIS A 172 40.19 40.48 -15.84
N GLN A 173 40.34 40.16 -14.55
CA GLN A 173 41.05 40.99 -13.58
C GLN A 173 42.51 41.21 -13.98
N ARG A 174 43.19 40.16 -14.45
CA ARG A 174 44.57 40.25 -14.97
C ARG A 174 44.66 41.18 -16.18
N ALA A 175 43.71 41.11 -17.11
CA ALA A 175 43.66 41.98 -18.28
C ALA A 175 43.42 43.45 -17.87
N VAL A 176 42.45 43.71 -16.98
CA VAL A 176 42.18 45.05 -16.43
C VAL A 176 43.41 45.62 -15.73
N ALA A 177 44.11 44.82 -14.91
CA ALA A 177 45.33 45.24 -14.23
C ALA A 177 46.45 45.59 -15.23
N ALA A 178 46.61 44.81 -16.30
CA ALA A 178 47.58 45.09 -17.35
C ALA A 178 47.24 46.39 -18.11
N GLU A 179 45.97 46.60 -18.48
CA GLU A 179 45.52 47.84 -19.14
C GLU A 179 45.72 49.08 -18.25
N VAL A 180 45.41 48.97 -16.96
CA VAL A 180 45.69 50.04 -15.97
C VAL A 180 47.19 50.32 -15.87
N SER A 181 48.02 49.28 -15.81
CA SER A 181 49.48 49.44 -15.76
C SER A 181 50.04 50.13 -17.01
N VAL A 182 49.49 49.85 -18.20
CA VAL A 182 49.87 50.57 -19.43
C VAL A 182 49.53 52.07 -19.33
N LEU A 183 48.32 52.41 -18.87
CA LEU A 183 47.93 53.81 -18.66
C LEU A 183 48.77 54.51 -17.60
N GLU A 184 49.10 53.83 -16.50
CA GLU A 184 49.98 54.37 -15.45
C GLU A 184 51.38 54.67 -16.01
N ASN A 185 51.95 53.76 -16.80
CA ASN A 185 53.23 53.97 -17.47
C ASN A 185 53.19 55.12 -18.48
N TRP A 186 52.12 55.25 -19.26
CA TRP A 186 51.94 56.38 -20.19
C TRP A 186 51.76 57.70 -19.45
N LYS A 187 50.98 57.73 -18.37
CA LYS A 187 50.82 58.89 -17.49
C LYS A 187 52.19 59.35 -16.99
N GLU A 188 52.96 58.44 -16.42
CA GLU A 188 54.28 58.75 -15.86
C GLU A 188 55.23 59.28 -16.93
N SER A 189 55.34 58.59 -18.08
CA SER A 189 56.23 58.99 -19.19
C SER A 189 55.90 60.38 -19.74
N GLU A 190 54.61 60.67 -19.94
CA GLU A 190 54.20 61.94 -20.53
C GLU A 190 54.23 63.11 -19.54
N VAL A 191 53.81 62.88 -18.29
CA VAL A 191 53.94 63.89 -17.21
C VAL A 191 55.41 64.21 -16.97
N TYR A 192 56.29 63.20 -16.97
CA TYR A 192 57.73 63.39 -16.81
C TYR A 192 58.34 64.26 -17.93
N LYS A 193 57.94 64.05 -19.19
CA LYS A 193 58.38 64.91 -20.31
C LYS A 193 57.97 66.37 -20.11
N LEU A 194 56.74 66.62 -19.67
CA LEU A 194 56.26 67.97 -19.38
C LEU A 194 56.97 68.60 -18.18
N GLN A 195 57.26 67.82 -17.14
CA GLN A 195 58.02 68.27 -15.96
C GLN A 195 59.47 68.62 -16.29
N ILE A 196 60.12 67.89 -17.19
CA ILE A 196 61.45 68.28 -17.72
C ILE A 196 61.36 69.64 -18.39
N MET A 197 60.34 69.84 -19.23
CA MET A 197 60.14 71.12 -19.92
C MET A 197 59.83 72.27 -18.96
N GLU A 198 58.99 72.02 -17.95
CA GLU A 198 58.71 72.96 -16.85
C GLU A 198 60.00 73.34 -16.13
N SER A 199 60.81 72.34 -15.73
CA SER A 199 62.08 72.56 -15.04
C SER A 199 63.09 73.35 -15.89
N GLN A 200 63.15 73.06 -17.20
CA GLN A 200 64.01 73.78 -18.15
C GLN A 200 63.55 75.24 -18.32
N ALA A 201 62.24 75.46 -18.45
CA ALA A 201 61.66 76.80 -18.53
C ALA A 201 61.83 77.59 -17.24
N GLU A 202 61.72 76.95 -16.06
CA GLU A 202 61.98 77.57 -14.76
C GLU A 202 63.44 77.96 -14.60
N ALA A 203 64.37 77.09 -15.00
CA ALA A 203 65.80 77.37 -14.95
C ALA A 203 66.16 78.56 -15.85
N TYR A 204 65.58 78.61 -17.06
CA TYR A 204 65.77 79.71 -17.99
C TYR A 204 65.16 81.02 -17.48
N LEU A 205 63.93 80.98 -16.94
CA LEU A 205 63.29 82.15 -16.35
C LEU A 205 64.13 82.74 -15.20
N LYS A 206 64.63 81.89 -14.29
CA LYS A 206 65.54 82.32 -13.21
C LYS A 206 66.80 82.98 -13.74
N GLN A 207 67.34 82.49 -14.86
CA GLN A 207 68.51 83.10 -15.52
C GLN A 207 68.17 84.47 -16.12
N LEU A 208 67.01 84.62 -16.77
CA LEU A 208 66.54 85.91 -17.29
C LEU A 208 66.30 86.93 -16.18
N GLU A 209 65.65 86.50 -15.08
CA GLU A 209 65.42 87.34 -13.90
C GLU A 209 66.76 87.85 -13.33
N LEU A 210 67.77 86.99 -13.19
CA LEU A 210 69.10 87.35 -12.71
C LEU A 210 69.77 88.43 -13.59
N ILE A 211 69.71 88.27 -14.92
CA ILE A 211 70.33 89.20 -15.88
C ILE A 211 69.55 90.52 -15.96
N SER A 212 68.23 90.51 -15.72
CA SER A 212 67.38 91.71 -15.76
C SER A 212 67.72 92.78 -14.70
N HIS A 213 68.50 92.40 -13.68
CA HIS A 213 68.99 93.28 -12.63
C HIS A 213 70.32 93.99 -12.96
N ASP A 214 70.94 93.70 -14.12
CA ASP A 214 72.16 94.36 -14.63
C ASP A 214 71.84 95.68 -15.37
N PRO A 215 72.57 96.79 -15.14
CA PRO A 215 72.46 98.03 -15.93
C PRO A 215 72.55 97.88 -17.46
N ALA A 216 73.09 96.76 -17.97
CA ALA A 216 73.21 96.45 -19.40
C ALA A 216 72.03 95.66 -20.02
N ALA A 217 70.90 95.52 -19.31
CA ALA A 217 69.73 94.78 -19.80
C ALA A 217 69.17 95.35 -21.12
N TYR A 218 68.86 94.48 -22.09
CA TYR A 218 68.33 94.89 -23.39
C TYR A 218 66.83 95.26 -23.30
N PRO A 219 66.32 96.12 -24.21
CA PRO A 219 64.98 96.72 -24.10
C PRO A 219 63.80 95.73 -24.06
N ASP A 220 63.97 94.52 -24.59
CA ASP A 220 62.91 93.51 -24.77
C ASP A 220 62.90 92.43 -23.66
N MET A 221 63.80 92.53 -22.68
CA MET A 221 63.98 91.53 -21.61
C MET A 221 62.71 91.31 -20.76
N LYS A 222 61.95 92.37 -20.48
CA LYS A 222 60.71 92.29 -19.70
C LYS A 222 59.58 91.58 -20.46
N SER A 223 59.57 91.70 -21.79
CA SER A 223 58.66 90.97 -22.67
C SER A 223 58.98 89.48 -22.65
N ASP A 224 60.27 89.13 -22.76
CA ASP A 224 60.74 87.75 -22.68
C ASP A 224 60.39 87.10 -21.34
N ILE A 225 60.66 87.76 -20.20
CA ILE A 225 60.25 87.28 -18.86
C ILE A 225 58.74 86.97 -18.81
N CYS A 226 57.89 87.93 -19.20
CA CYS A 226 56.43 87.72 -19.24
C CYS A 226 56.04 86.54 -20.15
N SER A 227 56.72 86.35 -21.29
CA SER A 227 56.44 85.24 -22.21
C SER A 227 56.79 83.88 -21.61
N TRP A 228 57.90 83.80 -20.87
CA TRP A 228 58.35 82.59 -20.18
C TRP A 228 57.50 82.27 -18.94
N GLU A 229 57.03 83.27 -18.19
CA GLU A 229 56.05 83.10 -17.11
C GLU A 229 54.71 82.55 -17.63
N LEU A 230 54.21 83.11 -18.75
CA LEU A 230 53.00 82.61 -19.41
C LEU A 230 53.19 81.18 -19.92
N PHE A 231 54.36 80.88 -20.49
CA PHE A 231 54.71 79.53 -20.94
C PHE A 231 54.75 78.54 -19.78
N LEU A 232 55.38 78.88 -18.65
CA LEU A 232 55.37 78.05 -17.45
C LEU A 232 53.95 77.81 -16.94
N SER A 233 53.14 78.85 -16.80
CA SER A 233 51.74 78.71 -16.41
C SER A 233 50.96 77.78 -17.33
N HIS A 234 51.27 77.81 -18.64
CA HIS A 234 50.68 76.92 -19.62
C HIS A 234 51.15 75.47 -19.47
N VAL A 235 52.46 75.23 -19.29
CA VAL A 235 53.03 73.89 -19.05
C VAL A 235 52.44 73.28 -17.79
N THR A 236 52.39 74.01 -16.68
CA THR A 236 51.80 73.53 -15.41
C THR A 236 50.33 73.15 -15.58
N LYS A 237 49.54 73.95 -16.32
CA LYS A 237 48.13 73.62 -16.63
C LYS A 237 48.01 72.35 -17.48
N GLU A 238 48.87 72.17 -18.47
CA GLU A 238 48.86 70.97 -19.30
C GLU A 238 49.32 69.72 -18.52
N ILE A 239 50.23 69.85 -17.54
CA ILE A 239 50.58 68.76 -16.62
C ILE A 239 49.35 68.31 -15.83
N GLU A 240 48.63 69.23 -15.19
CA GLU A 240 47.46 68.89 -14.38
C GLU A 240 46.33 68.30 -15.23
N LYS A 241 46.11 68.84 -16.42
CA LYS A 241 45.14 68.31 -17.39
C LYS A 241 45.51 66.92 -17.89
N ALA A 242 46.78 66.65 -18.18
CA ALA A 242 47.23 65.31 -18.57
C ALA A 242 47.00 64.30 -17.44
N LYS A 243 47.37 64.66 -16.19
CA LYS A 243 47.12 63.81 -15.02
C LYS A 243 45.63 63.49 -14.85
N SER A 244 44.75 64.49 -14.93
CA SER A 244 43.32 64.28 -14.75
C SER A 244 42.74 63.37 -15.85
N GLN A 245 43.15 63.57 -17.10
CA GLN A 245 42.68 62.75 -18.23
C GLN A 245 43.12 61.28 -18.11
N PHE A 246 44.37 61.02 -17.71
CA PHE A 246 44.83 59.65 -17.47
C PHE A 246 44.11 59.00 -16.29
N GLU A 247 43.85 59.73 -15.21
CA GLU A 247 43.16 59.20 -14.03
C GLU A 247 41.69 58.86 -14.33
N GLU A 248 41.00 59.68 -15.13
CA GLU A 248 39.66 59.39 -15.64
C GLU A 248 39.63 58.12 -16.50
N GLN A 249 40.61 57.96 -17.39
CA GLN A 249 40.73 56.76 -18.22
C GLN A 249 41.00 55.50 -17.38
N ILE A 250 41.91 55.58 -16.40
CA ILE A 250 42.19 54.47 -15.47
C ILE A 250 40.92 54.08 -14.72
N LYS A 251 40.13 55.06 -14.25
CA LYS A 251 38.85 54.80 -13.58
C LYS A 251 37.82 54.16 -14.52
N ALA A 252 37.75 54.59 -15.77
CA ALA A 252 36.86 54.00 -16.78
C ALA A 252 37.20 52.52 -17.03
N ILE A 253 38.49 52.17 -17.12
CA ILE A 253 38.93 50.77 -17.29
C ILE A 253 38.58 49.92 -16.06
N LYS A 254 38.82 50.42 -14.85
CA LYS A 254 38.41 49.75 -13.61
C LYS A 254 36.90 49.52 -13.52
N ASN A 255 36.10 50.34 -14.21
CA ASN A 255 34.65 50.21 -14.29
C ASN A 255 34.16 49.38 -15.48
N GLY A 256 35.07 48.79 -16.28
CA GLY A 256 34.74 47.84 -17.35
C GLY A 256 34.86 48.36 -18.78
N SER A 257 35.31 49.60 -19.00
CA SER A 257 35.67 50.06 -20.35
C SER A 257 36.97 49.40 -20.83
N ARG A 258 37.13 49.20 -22.14
CA ARG A 258 38.38 48.67 -22.71
C ARG A 258 39.32 49.80 -23.09
N LEU A 259 40.62 49.61 -22.89
CA LEU A 259 41.64 50.57 -23.33
C LEU A 259 41.51 50.95 -24.82
N SER A 260 41.17 49.99 -25.68
CA SER A 260 40.99 50.21 -27.13
C SER A 260 39.81 51.13 -27.49
N GLU A 261 38.86 51.30 -26.58
CA GLU A 261 37.64 52.09 -26.78
C GLU A 261 37.80 53.53 -26.25
N LEU A 262 38.86 53.80 -25.48
CA LEU A 262 39.13 55.11 -24.91
C LEU A 262 39.85 56.01 -25.92
N SER A 263 39.52 57.30 -25.89
CA SER A 263 40.20 58.30 -26.71
C SER A 263 41.64 58.50 -26.23
N LYS A 264 42.61 58.55 -27.15
CA LYS A 264 44.01 58.82 -26.79
C LYS A 264 44.16 60.19 -26.12
N VAL A 265 44.85 60.24 -24.98
CA VAL A 265 45.17 61.50 -24.28
C VAL A 265 45.96 62.40 -25.25
N GLN A 266 45.44 63.61 -25.49
CA GLN A 266 46.07 64.57 -26.38
C GLN A 266 47.02 65.45 -25.58
N ILE A 267 48.31 65.29 -25.84
CA ILE A 267 49.35 66.08 -25.19
C ILE A 267 49.87 67.09 -26.20
N PRO A 268 49.70 68.40 -25.95
CA PRO A 268 50.16 69.42 -26.88
C PRO A 268 51.67 69.33 -27.08
N LYS A 269 52.11 69.45 -28.34
CA LYS A 269 53.54 69.62 -28.63
C LYS A 269 53.91 71.06 -28.33
N LEU A 270 54.42 71.28 -27.12
CA LEU A 270 54.88 72.59 -26.66
C LEU A 270 56.28 72.89 -27.23
N SER A 271 56.51 74.14 -27.58
CA SER A 271 57.81 74.66 -28.03
C SER A 271 58.19 75.85 -27.17
N PHE A 272 59.47 75.96 -26.83
CA PHE A 272 59.98 77.09 -26.06
C PHE A 272 59.69 78.44 -26.77
N PRO A 273 59.41 79.51 -26.00
CA PRO A 273 59.31 80.87 -26.54
C PRO A 273 60.58 81.26 -27.31
N ALA A 274 60.42 82.04 -28.38
CA ALA A 274 61.57 82.61 -29.08
C ALA A 274 62.23 83.66 -28.17
N CYS A 275 63.55 83.59 -27.99
CA CYS A 275 64.31 84.60 -27.26
C CYS A 275 65.16 85.43 -28.23
N ASN A 276 65.14 86.75 -28.04
CA ASN A 276 65.86 87.71 -28.89
C ASN A 276 67.34 87.87 -28.51
N MET A 277 67.93 86.92 -27.76
CA MET A 277 69.37 86.92 -27.49
C MET A 277 70.17 86.78 -28.80
N VAL A 278 70.70 87.90 -29.28
CA VAL A 278 71.75 87.94 -30.30
C VAL A 278 73.02 87.37 -29.67
N HIS A 279 73.37 86.14 -30.08
CA HIS A 279 74.63 85.43 -29.85
C HIS A 279 75.22 85.47 -28.43
N SER A 280 75.12 84.34 -27.74
CA SER A 280 76.32 83.76 -27.13
C SER A 280 76.21 82.24 -27.09
N GLU A 281 77.09 81.59 -27.86
CA GLU A 281 77.47 80.19 -27.74
C GLU A 281 77.64 79.81 -26.27
N LEU A 282 76.75 78.95 -25.76
CA LEU A 282 76.97 78.00 -24.66
C LEU A 282 75.62 77.38 -24.29
N LEU A 283 75.32 76.23 -24.91
CA LEU A 283 74.59 75.08 -24.33
C LEU A 283 74.38 74.05 -25.45
N SER A 284 75.48 73.59 -26.03
CA SER A 284 75.53 72.33 -26.77
C SER A 284 76.54 71.45 -26.06
N GLU A 285 76.17 70.89 -24.91
CA GLU A 285 76.73 69.63 -24.44
C GLU A 285 75.97 69.09 -23.24
N SER A 286 75.67 67.79 -23.32
CA SER A 286 75.20 66.89 -22.23
C SER A 286 73.76 67.15 -21.74
N CYS A 287 72.82 66.21 -21.72
CA CYS A 287 72.89 64.76 -21.58
C CYS A 287 71.77 64.10 -22.37
N LEU A 288 72.10 63.24 -23.34
CA LEU A 288 71.23 62.14 -23.75
C LEU A 288 71.59 60.93 -22.90
N PRO A 289 70.68 60.37 -22.08
CA PRO A 289 70.77 58.97 -21.69
C PRO A 289 70.19 58.14 -22.82
N LEU A 290 71.07 57.48 -23.57
CA LEU A 290 70.75 56.30 -24.36
C LEU A 290 70.19 55.24 -23.40
N PHE A 291 68.88 54.98 -23.46
CA PHE A 291 68.30 53.75 -22.91
C PHE A 291 67.86 52.84 -24.05
N TYR A 292 68.69 51.81 -24.28
CA TYR A 292 68.35 50.61 -25.00
C TYR A 292 67.15 49.93 -24.31
N PHE A 293 65.99 49.89 -24.98
CA PHE A 293 64.92 48.97 -24.64
C PHE A 293 65.13 47.67 -25.44
N SER A 294 65.63 46.64 -24.76
CA SER A 294 65.59 45.26 -25.24
C SER A 294 64.19 44.71 -24.96
N MET A 295 63.37 44.50 -25.99
CA MET A 295 62.09 43.81 -25.88
C MET A 295 62.30 42.31 -25.65
N ILE A 296 61.66 41.79 -24.59
CA ILE A 296 61.09 40.44 -24.52
C ILE A 296 59.61 40.60 -24.85
#